data_AF-A0A7X6VNS5-F1
#
_entry.id   AF-A0A7X6VNS5-F1
#
_cell.length_a   1.000
_cell.length_b   1.000
_cell.length_c   1.000
_cell.angle_alpha   90.00
_cell.angle_beta   90.00
_cell.angle_gamma   90.00
#
_symmetry.space_group_name_H-M   'P 1'
#
loop_
_entity.id
_entity.type
_entity.pdbx_description
1 polymer ?
#
loop_
_entity_poly.entity_id
_entity_poly.type
_entity_poly.pdbx_seq_one_letter_code
_entity_poly.pdbx_strand_id
1 'polypeptide(L)'
;KLTELEQKTIRNFNFLTLKPIIYLANLGDSDILDISANKEYQGFLNKMQETQEMVIPVSIKLEEEIANLDTEEERDLFLNEYGLKKSTLDDIIIKTYELLNLKTFFTVGPDEVRAWTFKNGMKAPECAGLIHTDFQKGFIKAETVSFDDLMKAGNYLKAKEQGNIRLEGKEYLVKDGDVMLFRFNV
;
A
#
# COMPACT_ATOMS: atom_id res chain seq x y z
N LYS A 1 0.95 -24.00 -11.15
CA LYS A 1 0.17 -23.12 -10.25
C LYS A 1 -1.13 -23.84 -9.90
N LEU A 2 -1.62 -23.67 -8.67
CA LEU A 2 -2.87 -24.28 -8.18
C LEU A 2 -4.08 -23.54 -8.74
N THR A 3 -5.15 -24.27 -9.05
CA THR A 3 -6.48 -23.72 -9.37
C THR A 3 -7.13 -23.08 -8.14
N GLU A 4 -8.14 -22.23 -8.34
CA GLU A 4 -8.87 -21.59 -7.22
C GLU A 4 -9.50 -22.60 -6.25
N LEU A 5 -10.02 -23.72 -6.79
CA LEU A 5 -10.60 -24.78 -5.98
C LEU A 5 -9.55 -25.47 -5.10
N GLU A 6 -8.38 -25.77 -5.67
CA GLU A 6 -7.27 -26.36 -4.94
C GLU A 6 -6.75 -25.41 -3.85
N GLN A 7 -6.57 -24.12 -4.18
CA GLN A 7 -6.17 -23.10 -3.20
C GLN A 7 -7.16 -23.00 -2.04
N LYS A 8 -8.47 -23.03 -2.32
CA LYS A 8 -9.52 -23.00 -1.28
C LYS A 8 -9.48 -24.25 -0.39
N THR A 9 -9.21 -25.41 -0.99
CA THR A 9 -9.17 -26.70 -0.29
C THR A 9 -8.01 -26.74 0.70
N ILE A 10 -6.84 -26.20 0.31
CA ILE A 10 -5.65 -26.26 1.15
C ILE A 10 -5.47 -25.07 2.08
N ARG A 11 -6.33 -24.04 1.98
CA ARG A 11 -6.20 -22.77 2.73
C ARG A 11 -6.05 -22.98 4.24
N ASN A 12 -6.77 -23.95 4.80
CA ASN A 12 -6.77 -24.20 6.25
C ASN A 12 -5.46 -24.80 6.78
N PHE A 13 -4.59 -25.35 5.91
CA PHE A 13 -3.30 -25.88 6.31
C PHE A 13 -2.24 -24.79 6.52
N ASN A 14 -2.47 -23.56 6.03
CA ASN A 14 -1.55 -22.42 6.18
C ASN A 14 -0.08 -22.75 5.81
N PHE A 15 0.13 -23.45 4.70
CA PHE A 15 1.47 -23.84 4.25
C PHE A 15 2.42 -22.64 4.14
N LEU A 16 3.62 -22.78 4.73
CA LEU A 16 4.62 -21.71 4.73
C LEU A 16 5.14 -21.39 3.33
N THR A 17 5.30 -22.40 2.48
CA THR A 17 5.80 -22.27 1.10
C THR A 17 4.82 -21.62 0.14
N LEU A 18 3.56 -21.43 0.55
CA LEU A 18 2.55 -20.69 -0.24
C LEU A 18 2.45 -19.22 0.17
N LYS A 19 3.12 -18.81 1.25
CA LYS A 19 3.15 -17.41 1.63
C LYS A 19 3.94 -16.64 0.56
N PRO A 20 3.47 -15.46 0.14
CA PRO A 20 4.23 -14.64 -0.78
C PRO A 20 5.50 -14.12 -0.09
N ILE A 21 6.59 -14.00 -0.85
CA ILE A 21 7.94 -13.68 -0.34
C ILE A 21 8.47 -12.43 -1.06
N ILE A 22 9.14 -11.56 -0.30
CA ILE A 22 10.02 -10.51 -0.82
C ILE A 22 11.43 -10.82 -0.34
N TYR A 23 12.39 -10.81 -1.25
CA TYR A 23 13.82 -10.95 -0.94
C TYR A 23 14.44 -9.58 -0.77
N LEU A 24 15.06 -9.35 0.38
CA LEU A 24 15.85 -8.15 0.62
C LEU A 24 17.33 -8.50 0.41
N ALA A 25 17.93 -7.97 -0.64
CA ALA A 25 19.34 -8.16 -0.94
C ALA A 25 20.13 -7.04 -0.29
N ASN A 26 20.76 -7.33 0.85
CA ASN A 26 21.59 -6.36 1.56
C ASN A 26 22.92 -6.16 0.81
N LEU A 27 23.15 -4.96 0.30
CA LEU A 27 24.34 -4.56 -0.46
C LEU A 27 25.18 -3.58 0.36
N GLY A 28 26.49 -3.54 0.09
CA GLY A 28 27.37 -2.53 0.66
C GLY A 28 27.13 -1.13 0.07
N ASP A 29 27.63 -0.10 0.75
CA ASP A 29 27.40 1.31 0.41
C ASP A 29 27.90 1.68 -1.00
N SER A 30 28.96 1.06 -1.52
CA SER A 30 29.42 1.26 -2.90
C SER A 30 28.55 0.55 -3.93
N ASP A 31 28.00 -0.61 -3.56
CA ASP A 31 27.27 -1.49 -4.47
C ASP A 31 25.82 -1.05 -4.65
N ILE A 32 25.24 -0.40 -3.65
CA ILE A 32 23.89 0.17 -3.75
C ILE A 32 23.86 1.40 -4.68
N LEU A 33 25.00 2.09 -4.84
CA LEU A 33 25.15 3.22 -5.76
C LEU A 33 25.30 2.77 -7.22
N ASP A 34 25.93 1.60 -7.44
CA ASP A 34 26.03 0.96 -8.76
C ASP A 34 25.67 -0.53 -8.69
N ILE A 35 24.37 -0.77 -8.56
CA ILE A 35 23.78 -2.11 -8.49
C ILE A 35 24.09 -2.93 -9.75
N SER A 36 24.30 -2.26 -10.89
CA SER A 36 24.57 -2.89 -12.17
C SER A 36 25.96 -3.53 -12.23
N ALA A 37 26.92 -2.97 -11.48
CA ALA A 37 28.29 -3.49 -11.41
C ALA A 37 28.44 -4.70 -10.47
N ASN A 38 27.52 -4.90 -9.52
CA ASN A 38 27.59 -6.03 -8.59
C ASN A 38 27.17 -7.35 -9.28
N LYS A 39 28.17 -8.12 -9.71
CA LYS A 39 27.97 -9.41 -10.42
C LYS A 39 27.22 -10.45 -9.60
N GLU A 40 27.40 -10.48 -8.28
CA GLU A 40 26.72 -11.45 -7.41
C GLU A 40 25.22 -11.13 -7.33
N TYR A 41 24.88 -9.86 -7.16
CA TYR A 41 23.51 -9.38 -7.18
C TYR A 41 22.85 -9.63 -8.54
N GLN A 42 23.52 -9.31 -9.65
CA GLN A 42 22.99 -9.58 -11.00
C GLN A 42 22.80 -11.08 -11.24
N GLY A 43 23.73 -11.91 -10.78
CA GLY A 43 23.61 -13.37 -10.84
C GLY A 43 22.45 -13.91 -10.00
N PHE A 44 22.20 -13.33 -8.82
CA PHE A 44 21.04 -13.66 -7.98
C PHE A 44 19.73 -13.21 -8.63
N LEU A 45 19.67 -11.99 -9.15
CA LEU A 45 18.50 -11.43 -9.82
C LEU A 45 18.08 -12.29 -11.02
N ASN A 46 19.04 -12.74 -11.84
CA ASN A 46 18.78 -13.63 -12.97
C ASN A 46 18.12 -14.95 -12.54
N LYS A 47 18.55 -15.53 -11.42
CA LYS A 47 17.93 -16.76 -10.88
C LYS A 47 16.51 -16.49 -10.37
N MET A 48 16.28 -15.35 -9.73
CA MET A 48 14.96 -14.99 -9.18
C MET A 48 13.94 -14.58 -10.24
N GLN A 49 14.39 -14.13 -11.42
CA GLN A 49 13.50 -13.91 -12.56
C GLN A 49 12.80 -15.20 -13.01
N GLU A 50 13.42 -16.37 -12.84
CA GLU A 50 12.80 -17.67 -13.16
C GLU A 50 11.64 -18.01 -12.21
N THR A 51 11.73 -17.60 -10.95
CA THR A 51 10.70 -17.85 -9.91
C THR A 51 9.64 -16.75 -9.84
N GLN A 52 9.81 -15.65 -10.57
CA GLN A 52 8.98 -14.43 -10.51
C GLN A 52 8.89 -13.82 -9.11
N GLU A 53 9.92 -14.03 -8.30
CA GLU A 53 9.97 -13.51 -6.93
C GLU A 53 10.50 -12.08 -6.92
N MET A 54 9.96 -11.28 -5.99
CA MET A 54 10.35 -9.88 -5.86
C MET A 54 11.65 -9.76 -5.08
N VAL A 55 12.64 -9.07 -5.67
CA VAL A 55 13.92 -8.78 -5.04
C VAL A 55 14.08 -7.27 -4.91
N ILE A 56 14.40 -6.77 -3.72
CA ILE A 56 14.64 -5.36 -3.43
C ILE A 56 16.10 -5.22 -2.93
N PRO A 57 16.97 -4.50 -3.65
CA PRO A 57 18.31 -4.17 -3.14
C PRO A 57 18.18 -3.11 -2.04
N VAL A 58 18.91 -3.28 -0.94
CA VAL A 58 18.90 -2.36 0.21
C VAL A 58 20.29 -2.27 0.80
N SER A 59 20.70 -1.10 1.33
CA SER A 59 21.82 -1.03 2.28
C SER A 59 21.24 -0.83 3.67
N ILE A 60 21.26 -1.88 4.50
CA ILE A 60 20.72 -1.81 5.88
C ILE A 60 21.44 -0.72 6.69
N LYS A 61 22.74 -0.55 6.44
CA LYS A 61 23.56 0.46 7.12
C LYS A 61 23.11 1.88 6.77
N LEU A 62 22.91 2.17 5.48
CA LEU A 62 22.40 3.49 5.07
C LEU A 62 20.99 3.75 5.62
N GLU A 63 20.12 2.74 5.63
CA GLU A 63 18.77 2.89 6.20
C GLU A 63 18.79 3.14 7.71
N GLU A 64 19.74 2.54 8.45
CA GLU A 64 19.95 2.82 9.88
C GLU A 64 20.42 4.27 10.09
N GLU A 65 21.34 4.77 9.27
CA GLU A 65 21.80 6.16 9.33
C GLU A 65 20.65 7.13 9.03
N ILE A 66 19.85 6.87 7.98
CA ILE A 66 18.66 7.66 7.63
C ILE A 66 17.63 7.68 8.77
N ALA A 67 17.43 6.55 9.44
CA ALA A 67 16.46 6.43 10.52
C ALA A 67 16.84 7.22 11.78
N ASN A 68 18.13 7.55 11.95
CA ASN A 68 18.64 8.34 13.08
C ASN A 68 18.65 9.85 12.80
N LEU A 69 18.23 10.30 11.63
CA LEU A 69 18.11 11.73 11.30
C LEU A 69 16.76 12.26 11.80
N ASP A 70 16.82 13.35 12.56
CA ASP A 70 15.66 13.89 13.29
C ASP A 70 14.76 14.76 12.40
N THR A 71 15.31 15.37 11.36
CA THR A 71 14.58 16.30 10.50
C THR A 71 14.46 15.78 9.06
N GLU A 72 13.35 16.14 8.41
CA GLU A 72 13.12 15.83 7.00
C GLU A 72 14.18 16.49 6.10
N GLU A 73 14.62 17.69 6.46
CA GLU A 73 15.67 18.44 5.75
C GLU A 73 17.02 17.69 5.79
N GLU A 74 17.43 17.17 6.94
CA GLU A 74 18.64 16.35 7.07
C GLU A 74 18.54 15.06 6.27
N ARG A 75 17.37 14.40 6.31
CA ARG A 75 17.12 13.18 5.53
C ARG A 75 17.24 13.44 4.04
N ASP A 76 16.65 14.53 3.55
CA ASP A 76 16.72 14.92 2.13
C ASP A 76 18.15 15.25 1.71
N LEU A 77 18.90 15.98 2.54
CA LEU A 77 20.31 16.28 2.26
C LEU A 77 21.14 15.00 2.18
N PHE A 78 20.99 14.10 3.16
CA PHE A 78 21.69 12.82 3.19
C PHE A 78 21.35 11.95 1.96
N LEU A 79 20.07 11.82 1.62
CA LEU A 79 19.64 11.07 0.42
C LEU A 79 20.28 11.65 -0.85
N ASN A 80 20.31 12.98 -0.99
CA ASN A 80 20.91 13.65 -2.13
C ASN A 80 22.44 13.46 -2.21
N GLU A 81 23.15 13.42 -1.10
CA GLU A 81 24.61 13.15 -1.07
C GLU A 81 24.95 11.76 -1.63
N TYR A 82 24.08 10.77 -1.36
CA TYR A 82 24.20 9.42 -1.89
C TYR A 82 23.49 9.23 -3.24
N GLY A 83 22.95 10.29 -3.86
CA GLY A 83 22.21 10.21 -5.13
C GLY A 83 20.93 9.38 -5.06
N LEU A 84 20.41 9.13 -3.86
CA LEU A 84 19.16 8.43 -3.60
C LEU A 84 18.00 9.43 -3.61
N LYS A 85 16.87 9.04 -4.20
CA LYS A 85 15.67 9.91 -4.26
C LYS A 85 14.73 9.72 -3.07
N LYS A 86 14.82 8.58 -2.40
CA LYS A 86 13.97 8.16 -1.28
C LYS A 86 14.62 6.99 -0.55
N SER A 87 14.18 6.76 0.68
CA SER A 87 14.54 5.57 1.45
C SER A 87 14.05 4.30 0.77
N THR A 88 14.86 3.25 0.85
CA THR A 88 14.49 1.90 0.39
C THR A 88 13.41 1.29 1.28
N LEU A 89 13.34 1.68 2.56
CA LEU A 89 12.28 1.21 3.47
C LEU A 89 10.90 1.61 2.98
N ASP A 90 10.74 2.83 2.43
CA ASP A 90 9.47 3.27 1.86
C ASP A 90 9.04 2.37 0.70
N ASP A 91 9.98 1.96 -0.14
CA ASP A 91 9.73 1.00 -1.21
C ASP A 91 9.35 -0.38 -0.68
N ILE A 92 10.00 -0.86 0.38
CA ILE A 92 9.66 -2.14 1.02
C ILE A 92 8.22 -2.10 1.55
N ILE A 93 7.80 -1.00 2.18
CA ILE A 93 6.43 -0.83 2.71
C ILE A 93 5.41 -0.90 1.57
N ILE A 94 5.61 -0.11 0.51
CA ILE A 94 4.72 -0.06 -0.66
C ILE A 94 4.63 -1.44 -1.32
N LYS A 95 5.78 -2.09 -1.53
CA LYS A 95 5.84 -3.43 -2.13
C LYS A 95 5.20 -4.50 -1.26
N THR A 96 5.30 -4.39 0.05
CA THR A 96 4.61 -5.30 0.98
C THR A 96 3.10 -5.11 0.91
N TYR A 97 2.61 -3.88 0.79
CA TYR A 97 1.19 -3.59 0.55
C TYR A 97 0.69 -4.21 -0.75
N GLU A 98 1.44 -4.04 -1.84
CA GLU A 98 1.14 -4.67 -3.14
C GLU A 98 1.12 -6.20 -3.04
N LEU A 99 2.13 -6.79 -2.40
CA LEU A 99 2.28 -8.24 -2.22
C LEU A 99 1.10 -8.85 -1.45
N LEU A 100 0.64 -8.16 -0.40
CA LEU A 100 -0.49 -8.58 0.42
C LEU A 100 -1.84 -8.24 -0.22
N ASN A 101 -1.84 -7.65 -1.42
CA ASN A 101 -3.02 -7.19 -2.15
C ASN A 101 -3.88 -6.23 -1.29
N LEU A 102 -3.19 -5.34 -0.57
CA LEU A 102 -3.78 -4.33 0.30
C LEU A 102 -3.89 -3.00 -0.44
N LYS A 103 -4.91 -2.25 -0.05
CA LYS A 103 -5.31 -0.95 -0.59
C LYS A 103 -5.71 -0.03 0.57
N THR A 104 -5.79 1.26 0.31
CA THR A 104 -6.10 2.26 1.35
C THR A 104 -7.28 3.11 0.93
N PHE A 105 -8.26 3.28 1.81
CA PHE A 105 -9.28 4.33 1.69
C PHE A 105 -9.15 5.29 2.86
N PHE A 106 -9.73 6.48 2.73
CA PHE A 106 -9.63 7.53 3.75
C PHE A 106 -10.99 7.90 4.31
N THR A 107 -11.01 8.23 5.59
CA THR A 107 -12.11 8.95 6.23
C THR A 107 -11.61 10.33 6.64
N VAL A 108 -12.38 11.36 6.29
CA VAL A 108 -12.07 12.75 6.62
C VAL A 108 -13.23 13.29 7.44
N GLY A 109 -12.95 13.57 8.72
CA GLY A 109 -13.84 14.26 9.65
C GLY A 109 -13.27 15.62 10.07
N PRO A 110 -14.02 16.39 10.88
CA PRO A 110 -13.54 17.65 11.42
C PRO A 110 -12.35 17.47 12.36
N ASP A 111 -12.32 16.37 13.12
CA ASP A 111 -11.31 16.13 14.16
C ASP A 111 -10.20 15.16 13.72
N GLU A 112 -10.45 14.36 12.68
CA GLU A 112 -9.55 13.26 12.29
C GLU A 112 -9.53 13.04 10.78
N VAL A 113 -8.32 12.84 10.23
CA VAL A 113 -8.10 12.24 8.92
C VAL A 113 -7.41 10.90 9.13
N ARG A 114 -7.99 9.83 8.60
CA ARG A 114 -7.47 8.48 8.81
C ARG A 114 -7.41 7.67 7.54
N ALA A 115 -6.31 6.93 7.39
CA ALA A 115 -6.12 5.89 6.39
C ALA A 115 -6.59 4.54 6.93
N TRP A 116 -7.36 3.81 6.13
CA TRP A 116 -7.86 2.48 6.46
C TRP A 116 -7.37 1.46 5.43
N THR A 117 -6.68 0.45 5.91
CA THR A 117 -6.15 -0.65 5.09
C THR A 117 -7.24 -1.68 4.83
N PHE A 118 -7.47 -2.02 3.57
CA PHE A 118 -8.43 -3.04 3.14
C PHE A 118 -7.82 -3.96 2.10
N LYS A 119 -8.40 -5.15 1.90
CA LYS A 119 -7.99 -6.03 0.80
C LYS A 119 -8.66 -5.60 -0.49
N ASN A 120 -7.90 -5.56 -1.58
CA ASN A 120 -8.44 -5.27 -2.89
C ASN A 120 -9.63 -6.20 -3.21
N GLY A 121 -10.72 -5.62 -3.72
CA GLY A 121 -11.97 -6.32 -3.99
C GLY A 121 -12.96 -6.37 -2.83
N MET A 122 -12.67 -5.77 -1.67
CA MET A 122 -13.69 -5.59 -0.63
C MET A 122 -14.78 -4.59 -1.07
N LYS A 123 -16.01 -4.88 -0.67
CA LYS A 123 -17.17 -4.02 -0.90
C LYS A 123 -17.26 -2.90 0.13
N ALA A 124 -18.00 -1.84 -0.20
CA ALA A 124 -18.21 -0.70 0.70
C ALA A 124 -18.70 -1.07 2.12
N PRO A 125 -19.65 -2.01 2.32
CA PRO A 125 -20.06 -2.41 3.67
C PRO A 125 -18.95 -3.13 4.45
N GLU A 126 -18.12 -3.92 3.77
CA GLU A 126 -17.00 -4.62 4.42
C GLU A 126 -15.92 -3.63 4.85
N CYS A 127 -15.66 -2.60 4.04
CA CYS A 127 -14.75 -1.51 4.38
C CYS A 127 -15.29 -0.67 5.55
N ALA A 128 -16.61 -0.40 5.59
CA ALA A 128 -17.25 0.25 6.74
C ALA A 128 -17.08 -0.59 8.03
N GLY A 129 -17.10 -1.92 7.90
CA GLY A 129 -16.85 -2.87 9.00
C GLY A 129 -15.47 -2.78 9.63
N LEU A 130 -14.46 -2.31 8.88
CA LEU A 130 -13.12 -2.06 9.42
C LEU A 130 -13.10 -0.91 10.42
N ILE A 131 -14.03 0.05 10.26
CA ILE A 131 -14.23 1.15 11.20
C ILE A 131 -14.98 0.66 12.43
N HIS A 132 -16.13 0.02 12.20
CA HIS A 132 -16.94 -0.57 13.25
C HIS A 132 -17.87 -1.65 12.69
N THR A 133 -18.04 -2.76 13.41
CA THR A 133 -18.87 -3.89 12.96
C THR A 133 -20.34 -3.51 12.77
N ASP A 134 -20.86 -2.54 13.53
CA ASP A 134 -22.23 -2.04 13.35
C ASP A 134 -22.40 -1.23 12.06
N PHE A 135 -21.36 -0.55 11.56
CA PHE A 135 -21.47 0.18 10.29
C PHE A 135 -21.66 -0.78 9.12
N GLN A 136 -21.04 -1.97 9.19
CA GLN A 136 -21.23 -3.01 8.19
C GLN A 136 -22.67 -3.55 8.20
N LYS A 137 -23.23 -3.82 9.39
CA LYS A 137 -24.61 -4.33 9.53
C LYS A 137 -25.65 -3.27 9.15
N GLY A 138 -25.44 -2.05 9.62
CA GLY A 138 -26.32 -0.90 9.40
C GLY A 138 -26.08 -0.16 8.08
N PHE A 139 -25.17 -0.64 7.22
CA PHE A 139 -24.78 0.07 5.99
C PHE A 139 -25.99 0.39 5.11
N ILE A 140 -26.13 1.67 4.76
CA ILE A 140 -27.13 2.17 3.81
C ILE A 140 -26.44 2.47 2.47
N LYS A 141 -25.46 3.37 2.49
CA LYS A 141 -24.73 3.87 1.32
C LYS A 141 -23.40 4.51 1.74
N ALA A 142 -22.50 4.69 0.80
CA ALA A 142 -21.28 5.47 0.99
C ALA A 142 -21.25 6.68 0.07
N GLU A 143 -20.97 7.86 0.61
CA GLU A 143 -20.50 8.99 -0.19
C GLU A 143 -19.01 8.79 -0.45
N THR A 144 -18.59 8.81 -1.72
CA THR A 144 -17.19 8.61 -2.09
C THR A 144 -16.74 9.60 -3.16
N VAL A 145 -15.48 10.00 -3.07
CA VAL A 145 -14.75 10.78 -4.09
C VAL A 145 -13.35 10.21 -4.18
N SER A 146 -12.77 10.18 -5.39
CA SER A 146 -11.37 9.73 -5.52
C SER A 146 -10.44 10.79 -4.93
N PHE A 147 -9.28 10.39 -4.39
CA PHE A 147 -8.26 11.32 -3.92
C PHE A 147 -7.89 12.35 -5.00
N ASP A 148 -7.66 11.92 -6.24
CA ASP A 148 -7.29 12.79 -7.35
C ASP A 148 -8.36 13.84 -7.65
N ASP A 149 -9.64 13.45 -7.66
CA ASP A 149 -10.74 14.38 -7.91
C ASP A 149 -10.94 15.35 -6.75
N LEU A 150 -10.73 14.90 -5.50
CA LEU A 150 -10.77 15.76 -4.33
C LEU A 150 -9.65 16.79 -4.36
N MET A 151 -8.43 16.38 -4.70
CA MET A 151 -7.28 17.28 -4.81
C MET A 151 -7.45 18.29 -5.94
N LYS A 152 -7.98 17.88 -7.11
CA LYS A 152 -8.30 18.79 -8.22
C LYS A 152 -9.39 19.80 -7.86
N ALA A 153 -10.40 19.38 -7.10
CA ALA A 153 -11.47 20.27 -6.65
C ALA A 153 -11.02 21.22 -5.53
N GLY A 154 -10.00 20.82 -4.75
CA GLY A 154 -9.38 21.56 -3.65
C GLY A 154 -10.12 21.45 -2.32
N ASN A 155 -11.41 21.10 -2.31
CA ASN A 155 -12.14 20.71 -1.10
C ASN A 155 -13.41 19.91 -1.44
N TYR A 156 -14.00 19.31 -0.39
CA TYR A 156 -15.18 18.46 -0.51
C TYR A 156 -16.41 19.19 -1.08
N LEU A 157 -16.64 20.45 -0.67
CA LEU A 157 -17.79 21.23 -1.16
C LEU A 157 -17.70 21.46 -2.66
N LYS A 158 -16.53 21.88 -3.15
CA LYS A 158 -16.27 22.06 -4.58
C LYS A 158 -16.36 20.74 -5.36
N ALA A 159 -15.84 19.65 -4.79
CA ALA A 159 -15.98 18.33 -5.41
C ALA A 159 -17.45 17.92 -5.55
N LYS A 160 -18.29 18.30 -4.58
CA LYS A 160 -19.75 18.08 -4.63
C LYS A 160 -20.42 18.92 -5.73
N GLU A 161 -20.08 20.21 -5.82
CA GLU A 161 -20.60 21.12 -6.84
C GLU A 161 -20.21 20.70 -8.26
N GLN A 162 -19.02 20.13 -8.42
CA GLN A 162 -18.52 19.58 -9.68
C GLN A 162 -19.11 18.21 -10.03
N GLY A 163 -19.90 17.60 -9.13
CA GLY A 163 -20.50 16.28 -9.35
C GLY A 163 -19.54 15.10 -9.19
N ASN A 164 -18.36 15.31 -8.59
CA ASN A 164 -17.35 14.25 -8.40
C ASN A 164 -17.70 13.30 -7.24
N ILE A 165 -18.59 13.73 -6.34
CA ILE A 165 -19.04 12.90 -5.21
C ILE A 165 -20.12 11.94 -5.66
N ARG A 166 -19.85 10.65 -5.48
CA ARG A 166 -20.73 9.54 -5.85
C ARG A 166 -21.42 8.99 -4.61
N LEU A 167 -22.66 8.52 -4.81
CA LEU A 167 -23.40 7.75 -3.82
C LEU A 167 -23.36 6.28 -4.23
N GLU A 168 -22.58 5.50 -3.50
CA GLU A 168 -22.30 4.12 -3.81
C GLU A 168 -23.06 3.17 -2.88
N GLY A 169 -23.56 2.09 -3.48
CA GLY A 169 -24.36 1.07 -2.80
C GLY A 169 -23.53 -0.07 -2.21
N LYS A 170 -24.22 -1.12 -1.76
CA LYS A 170 -23.60 -2.31 -1.13
C LYS A 170 -22.66 -3.08 -2.06
N GLU A 171 -22.88 -2.99 -3.38
CA GLU A 171 -22.11 -3.72 -4.39
C GLU A 171 -20.87 -2.97 -4.87
N TYR A 172 -20.65 -1.73 -4.41
CA TYR A 172 -19.48 -0.95 -4.81
C TYR A 172 -18.21 -1.57 -4.27
N LEU A 173 -17.26 -1.83 -5.18
CA LEU A 173 -15.91 -2.24 -4.86
C LEU A 173 -15.09 -0.99 -4.56
N VAL A 174 -14.60 -0.88 -3.32
CA VAL A 174 -13.82 0.27 -2.89
C VAL A 174 -12.51 0.33 -3.66
N LYS A 175 -12.15 1.53 -4.11
CA LYS A 175 -10.92 1.76 -4.86
C LYS A 175 -9.85 2.34 -3.96
N ASP A 176 -8.60 2.10 -4.35
CA ASP A 176 -7.45 2.72 -3.70
C ASP A 176 -7.57 4.24 -3.76
N GLY A 177 -7.33 4.91 -2.63
CA GLY A 177 -7.42 6.35 -2.50
C GLY A 177 -8.86 6.90 -2.45
N ASP A 178 -9.90 6.07 -2.36
CA ASP A 178 -11.25 6.59 -2.15
C ASP A 178 -11.34 7.32 -0.81
N VAL A 179 -11.92 8.52 -0.82
CA VAL A 179 -12.27 9.29 0.38
C VAL A 179 -13.75 9.08 0.65
N MET A 180 -14.06 8.40 1.75
CA MET A 180 -15.38 7.83 1.99
C MET A 180 -16.04 8.38 3.26
N LEU A 181 -17.34 8.62 3.15
CA LEU A 181 -18.24 8.89 4.27
C LEU A 181 -19.37 7.86 4.26
N PHE A 182 -19.39 6.98 5.26
CA PHE A 182 -20.40 5.92 5.36
C PHE A 182 -21.69 6.43 6.01
N ARG A 183 -22.83 6.12 5.39
CA ARG A 183 -24.16 6.33 5.96
C ARG A 183 -24.69 4.99 6.45
N PHE A 184 -25.06 4.93 7.71
CA PHE A 184 -25.57 3.73 8.36
C PHE A 184 -26.77 4.08 9.24
N ASN A 185 -27.62 3.09 9.48
CA ASN A 185 -28.66 3.18 10.50
C ASN A 185 -28.14 2.50 11.78
N VAL A 186 -28.43 3.11 12.92
CA VAL A 186 -28.15 2.56 14.26
C VAL A 186 -29.42 1.94 14.81
#